data_AF-A0A822ISF5-F1
#
_entry.id   AF-A0A822ISF5-F1
#
_cell.length_a   1.000
_cell.length_b   1.000
_cell.length_c   1.000
_cell.angle_alpha   90.00
_cell.angle_beta   90.00
_cell.angle_gamma   90.00
#
_symmetry.space_group_name_H-M   'P 1'
#
loop_
_entity.id
_entity.type
_entity.pdbx_description
1 polymer ?
#
loop_
_entity_poly.entity_id
_entity_poly.type
_entity_poly.pdbx_seq_one_letter_code
_entity_poly.pdbx_strand_id
1 'polypeptide(L)'
;MMSGTLIDKEISVIPSTGLYKSGDDFIRDAINTLLAARKDVRVAIASELYKQGEISFGKAVEIAQVDMEEMKEILHKKGIVRESGMELKEIEFIAEEAVKFAGRK
;
A
#
# COMPACT_ATOMS: atom_id res chain seq x y z
N MET A 1 -35.03 13.20 -5.09
CA MET A 1 -33.69 13.75 -5.39
C MET A 1 -32.98 13.88 -4.06
N MET A 2 -31.97 13.06 -3.78
CA MET A 2 -31.27 13.15 -2.49
C MET A 2 -30.46 14.45 -2.47
N SER A 3 -30.70 15.28 -1.46
CA SER A 3 -29.94 16.50 -1.24
C SER A 3 -28.48 16.12 -1.01
N GLY A 4 -27.57 16.68 -1.82
CA GLY A 4 -26.14 16.61 -1.52
C GLY A 4 -25.86 17.10 -0.10
N THR A 5 -24.97 16.39 0.58
CA THR A 5 -24.50 16.72 1.92
C THR A 5 -23.84 18.11 1.93
N LEU A 6 -23.68 18.74 3.11
CA LEU A 6 -22.97 20.02 3.20
C LEU A 6 -21.56 19.95 2.58
N ILE A 7 -20.90 18.80 2.74
CA ILE A 7 -19.59 18.48 2.15
C ILE A 7 -19.61 18.61 0.62
N ASP A 8 -20.66 18.13 -0.04
CA ASP A 8 -20.77 18.23 -1.50
C ASP A 8 -20.84 19.70 -1.96
N LYS A 9 -21.51 20.55 -1.17
CA LYS A 9 -21.56 22.00 -1.43
C LYS A 9 -20.21 22.65 -1.20
N GLU A 10 -19.51 22.29 -0.13
CA GLU A 10 -18.16 22.77 0.18
C GLU A 10 -17.19 22.42 -0.96
N ILE A 11 -17.15 21.16 -1.40
CA ILE A 11 -16.31 20.73 -2.53
C ILE A 11 -16.66 21.50 -3.81
N SER A 12 -17.95 21.73 -4.07
CA SER A 12 -18.39 22.45 -5.27
C SER A 12 -17.99 23.93 -5.30
N VAL A 13 -17.85 24.58 -4.12
CA VAL A 13 -17.51 26.01 -4.04
C VAL A 13 -16.00 26.27 -3.99
N ILE A 14 -15.18 25.26 -3.69
CA ILE A 14 -13.72 25.40 -3.60
C ILE A 14 -13.09 26.07 -4.83
N PRO A 15 -13.45 25.75 -6.09
CA PRO A 15 -12.88 26.43 -7.26
C PRO A 15 -13.12 27.95 -7.26
N SER A 16 -14.26 28.40 -6.72
CA SER A 16 -14.60 29.83 -6.61
C SER A 16 -13.75 30.59 -5.57
N THR A 17 -13.05 29.88 -4.68
CA THR A 17 -12.12 30.51 -3.72
C THR A 17 -10.79 30.92 -4.34
N GLY A 18 -10.45 30.39 -5.52
CA GLY A 18 -9.17 30.60 -6.19
C GLY A 18 -8.00 29.76 -5.65
N LEU A 19 -8.22 28.94 -4.61
CA LEU A 19 -7.18 28.11 -3.99
C LEU A 19 -6.91 26.81 -4.76
N TYR A 20 -7.93 26.22 -5.37
CA TYR A 20 -7.83 25.00 -6.17
C TYR A 20 -8.55 25.17 -7.50
N LYS A 21 -8.14 24.42 -8.52
CA LYS A 21 -8.74 24.48 -9.87
C LYS A 21 -10.05 23.67 -9.95
N SER A 22 -10.19 22.64 -9.12
CA SER A 22 -11.33 21.74 -9.10
C SER A 22 -11.56 21.15 -7.70
N GLY A 23 -12.74 20.59 -7.48
CA GLY A 23 -13.03 19.79 -6.28
C GLY A 23 -12.14 18.55 -6.17
N ASP A 24 -11.81 17.91 -7.30
CA ASP A 24 -10.94 16.74 -7.34
C ASP A 24 -9.50 17.05 -6.91
N ASP A 25 -8.96 18.21 -7.31
CA ASP A 25 -7.64 18.66 -6.87
C ASP A 25 -7.61 18.88 -5.36
N PHE A 26 -8.67 19.48 -4.82
CA PHE A 26 -8.84 19.69 -3.39
C PHE A 26 -8.94 18.37 -2.62
N ILE A 27 -9.76 17.44 -3.08
CA ILE A 27 -9.91 16.12 -2.45
C ILE A 27 -8.57 15.37 -2.48
N ARG A 28 -7.86 15.38 -3.61
CA ARG A 28 -6.56 14.75 -3.75
C ARG A 28 -5.56 15.32 -2.74
N ASP A 29 -5.51 16.64 -2.62
CA ASP A 29 -4.62 17.32 -1.68
C ASP A 29 -5.00 17.05 -0.22
N ALA A 30 -6.29 17.04 0.09
CA ALA A 30 -6.80 16.69 1.42
C ALA A 30 -6.44 15.25 1.81
N ILE A 31 -6.59 14.29 0.89
CA ILE A 31 -6.18 12.89 1.10
C ILE A 31 -4.67 12.81 1.33
N ASN A 32 -3.86 13.45 0.47
CA ASN A 32 -2.40 13.45 0.63
C ASN A 32 -1.97 14.05 1.98
N THR A 33 -2.60 15.15 2.38
CA THR A 33 -2.35 15.81 3.66
C THR A 33 -2.72 14.91 4.83
N LEU A 34 -3.89 14.24 4.77
CA LEU A 34 -4.31 13.29 5.79
C LEU A 34 -3.33 12.12 5.91
N LEU A 35 -2.95 11.49 4.79
CA LEU A 35 -2.05 10.33 4.78
C LEU A 35 -0.61 10.68 5.19
N ALA A 36 -0.18 11.92 4.96
CA ALA A 36 1.08 12.43 5.49
C ALA A 36 1.04 12.51 7.03
N ALA A 37 -0.06 13.00 7.60
CA ALA A 37 -0.23 13.13 9.06
C ALA A 37 -0.58 11.81 9.77
N ARG A 38 -1.23 10.87 9.08
CA ARG A 38 -1.76 9.62 9.65
C ARG A 38 -1.04 8.39 9.08
N LYS A 39 0.16 8.12 9.63
CA LYS A 39 0.96 6.93 9.27
C LYS A 39 0.16 5.63 9.40
N ASP A 40 -0.66 5.52 10.43
CA ASP A 40 -1.52 4.36 10.68
C ASP A 40 -2.51 4.11 9.52
N VAL A 41 -3.13 5.17 9.00
CA VAL A 41 -4.11 5.09 7.91
C VAL A 41 -3.43 4.70 6.60
N ARG A 42 -2.31 5.34 6.22
CA ARG A 42 -1.61 4.96 4.97
C ARG A 42 -1.08 3.53 5.01
N VAL A 43 -0.59 3.07 6.17
CA VAL A 43 -0.14 1.69 6.36
C VAL A 43 -1.31 0.72 6.23
N ALA A 44 -2.48 1.07 6.78
CA ALA A 44 -3.69 0.26 6.60
C ALA A 44 -4.09 0.12 5.13
N ILE A 45 -4.12 1.23 4.38
CA ILE A 45 -4.42 1.25 2.95
C ILE A 45 -3.41 0.39 2.16
N ALA A 46 -2.12 0.61 2.37
CA ALA A 46 -1.07 -0.16 1.69
C ALA A 46 -1.18 -1.68 1.97
N SER A 47 -1.50 -2.04 3.22
CA SER A 47 -1.67 -3.45 3.60
C SER A 47 -2.88 -4.10 2.91
N GLU A 48 -4.00 -3.39 2.86
CA GLU A 48 -5.24 -3.93 2.30
C GLU A 48 -5.15 -4.04 0.77
N LEU A 49 -4.60 -3.03 0.09
CA LEU A 49 -4.34 -3.10 -1.35
C LEU A 49 -3.39 -4.24 -1.71
N TYR A 50 -2.33 -4.46 -0.91
CA TYR A 50 -1.41 -5.57 -1.12
C TYR A 50 -2.09 -6.92 -0.92
N LYS A 51 -2.86 -7.07 0.16
CA LYS A 51 -3.63 -8.28 0.47
C LYS A 51 -4.62 -8.65 -0.64
N GLN A 52 -5.20 -7.65 -1.30
CA GLN A 52 -6.12 -7.84 -2.43
C GLN A 52 -5.41 -8.14 -3.75
N GLY A 53 -4.07 -8.06 -3.82
CA GLY A 53 -3.29 -8.26 -5.04
C GLY A 53 -3.32 -7.08 -6.01
N GLU A 54 -3.92 -5.94 -5.60
CA GLU A 54 -4.05 -4.73 -6.43
C GLU A 54 -2.71 -4.02 -6.62
N ILE A 55 -1.77 -4.22 -5.68
CA ILE A 55 -0.44 -3.62 -5.73
C ILE A 55 0.64 -4.65 -5.37
N SER A 56 1.84 -4.43 -5.90
CA SER A 56 3.03 -5.22 -5.53
C SER A 56 3.52 -4.88 -4.13
N PHE A 57 4.35 -5.75 -3.55
CA PHE A 57 5.00 -5.49 -2.26
C PHE A 57 5.81 -4.17 -2.28
N GLY A 58 6.57 -3.91 -3.34
CA GLY A 58 7.34 -2.67 -3.48
C GLY A 58 6.44 -1.43 -3.49
N LYS A 59 5.27 -1.50 -4.13
CA LYS A 59 4.31 -0.40 -4.11
C LYS A 59 3.67 -0.22 -2.73
N ALA A 60 3.46 -1.31 -1.98
CA ALA A 60 2.99 -1.24 -0.61
C ALA A 60 4.02 -0.54 0.31
N VAL A 61 5.31 -0.82 0.15
CA VAL A 61 6.43 -0.14 0.86
C VAL A 61 6.40 1.37 0.57
N GLU A 62 6.25 1.75 -0.71
CA GLU A 62 6.18 3.14 -1.14
C GLU A 62 4.99 3.89 -0.51
N ILE A 63 3.78 3.32 -0.57
CA ILE A 63 2.56 3.93 -0.02
C ILE A 63 2.63 4.03 1.51
N ALA A 64 3.12 2.98 2.17
CA ALA A 64 3.28 2.95 3.62
C ALA A 64 4.38 3.92 4.12
N GLN A 65 5.31 4.32 3.23
CA GLN A 65 6.50 5.11 3.56
C GLN A 65 7.27 4.51 4.74
N VAL A 66 7.62 3.24 4.56
CA VAL A 66 8.44 2.45 5.49
C VAL A 66 9.51 1.75 4.67
N ASP A 67 10.49 1.12 5.32
CA ASP A 67 11.41 0.23 4.62
C ASP A 67 10.82 -1.17 4.40
N MET A 68 11.55 -2.01 3.66
CA MET A 68 11.11 -3.37 3.33
C MET A 68 10.98 -4.26 4.57
N GLU A 69 11.82 -4.11 5.59
CA GLU A 69 11.76 -4.96 6.78
C GLU A 69 10.57 -4.57 7.66
N GLU A 70 10.36 -3.26 7.87
CA GLU A 70 9.19 -2.76 8.60
C GLU A 70 7.88 -3.20 7.90
N MET A 71 7.81 -3.14 6.56
CA MET A 71 6.62 -3.61 5.84
C MET A 71 6.38 -5.12 6.01
N LYS A 72 7.42 -5.95 6.00
CA LYS A 72 7.29 -7.40 6.26
C LYS A 72 6.71 -7.66 7.66
N GLU A 73 7.21 -6.95 8.67
CA GLU A 73 6.69 -7.06 10.03
C GLU A 73 5.23 -6.61 10.14
N ILE A 74 4.88 -5.50 9.50
CA ILE A 74 3.51 -4.99 9.45
C ILE A 74 2.57 -6.04 8.88
N LEU A 75 2.91 -6.62 7.72
CA LEU A 75 2.08 -7.65 7.07
C LEU A 75 1.97 -8.90 7.94
N HIS A 76 3.08 -9.35 8.53
CA HIS A 76 3.10 -10.50 9.45
C HIS A 76 2.19 -10.27 10.67
N LYS A 77 2.31 -9.12 11.35
CA LYS A 77 1.46 -8.75 12.51
C LYS A 77 -0.02 -8.67 12.14
N LYS A 78 -0.34 -8.42 10.86
CA LYS A 78 -1.71 -8.39 10.31
C LYS A 78 -2.18 -9.74 9.76
N GLY A 79 -1.36 -10.79 9.82
CA GLY A 79 -1.69 -12.10 9.26
C GLY A 79 -1.78 -12.12 7.73
N ILE A 80 -1.16 -11.15 7.05
CA ILE A 80 -1.14 -11.08 5.59
C ILE A 80 0.07 -11.88 5.10
N VAL A 81 -0.22 -12.99 4.44
CA VAL A 81 0.80 -13.85 3.83
C VAL A 81 1.38 -13.15 2.62
N ARG A 82 2.70 -13.15 2.51
CA ARG A 82 3.40 -12.71 1.30
C ARG A 82 3.51 -13.90 0.36
N GLU A 83 2.98 -13.78 -0.85
CA GLU A 83 3.16 -14.80 -1.88
C GLU A 83 4.64 -14.84 -2.30
N SER A 84 5.23 -16.04 -2.24
CA SER A 84 6.54 -16.31 -2.84
C SER A 84 6.31 -16.59 -4.32
N GLY A 85 7.07 -15.94 -5.20
CA GLY A 85 7.05 -16.24 -6.63
C GLY A 85 7.67 -17.59 -7.00
N MET A 86 8.23 -18.32 -6.02
CA MET A 86 8.77 -19.67 -6.19
C MET A 86 7.94 -20.66 -5.39
N GLU A 87 7.63 -21.79 -6.02
CA GLU A 87 7.03 -22.95 -5.39
C GLU A 87 8.00 -23.61 -4.40
N LEU A 88 7.47 -24.22 -3.32
CA LEU A 88 8.31 -24.91 -2.34
C LEU A 88 9.24 -25.96 -2.95
N LYS A 89 8.76 -26.69 -3.97
CA LYS A 89 9.56 -27.70 -4.67
C LYS A 89 10.74 -27.08 -5.43
N GLU A 90 10.55 -25.90 -5.99
CA GLU A 90 11.61 -25.18 -6.70
C GLU A 90 12.66 -24.66 -5.70
N ILE A 91 12.21 -24.16 -4.55
CA ILE A 91 13.09 -23.77 -3.45
C ILE A 91 13.91 -24.96 -2.95
N GLU A 92 13.26 -26.11 -2.72
CA GLU A 92 13.91 -27.34 -2.27
C GLU A 92 14.95 -27.83 -3.28
N PHE A 93 14.60 -27.85 -4.57
CA PHE A 93 15.53 -28.20 -5.64
C PHE A 93 16.75 -27.28 -5.69
N ILE A 94 16.56 -25.95 -5.65
CA ILE A 94 17.66 -24.98 -5.65
C ILE A 94 18.55 -25.18 -4.41
N ALA A 95 17.94 -25.41 -3.24
CA ALA A 95 18.67 -25.67 -2.00
C ALA A 95 19.52 -26.95 -2.08
N GLU A 96 18.97 -28.05 -2.60
CA GLU A 96 19.70 -29.31 -2.81
C GLU A 96 20.88 -29.15 -3.77
N GLU A 97 20.68 -28.48 -4.90
CA GLU A 97 21.74 -28.25 -5.89
C GLU A 97 22.86 -27.36 -5.32
N ALA A 98 22.52 -26.34 -4.53
CA ALA A 98 23.50 -25.50 -3.85
C ALA A 98 24.36 -26.30 -2.83
N VAL A 99 23.75 -27.23 -2.09
CA VAL A 99 24.46 -28.11 -1.14
C VAL A 99 25.43 -29.05 -1.88
N LYS A 100 24.99 -29.67 -2.98
CA LYS A 100 25.84 -30.52 -3.84
C LYS A 100 27.01 -29.74 -4.42
N PHE A 101 26.75 -28.53 -4.93
CA PHE A 101 27.77 -27.65 -5.51
C PHE A 101 28.83 -27.26 -4.46
N ALA A 102 28.43 -27.00 -3.21
CA ALA A 102 29.35 -26.65 -2.13
C ALA A 102 30.23 -27.81 -1.63
N GLY A 103 30.14 -29.00 -2.24
CA GLY A 103 30.94 -30.18 -1.87
C GLY A 103 30.57 -30.78 -0.52
N ARG A 104 29.43 -30.38 0.07
CA ARG A 104 28.90 -30.91 1.32
C ARG A 104 27.94 -32.05 0.96
N LYS A 105 28.47 -33.27 0.79
CA LYS A 105 27.67 -34.49 0.72
C LYS A 105 27.65 -35.20 2.06
#